data_AF-A0A2I0WVA2-F1
#
_entry.id   AF-A0A2I0WVA2-F1
#
_cell.length_a   1.000
_cell.length_b   1.000
_cell.length_c   1.000
_cell.angle_alpha   90.00
_cell.angle_beta   90.00
_cell.angle_gamma   90.00
#
_symmetry.space_group_name_H-M   'P 1'
#
loop_
_entity.id
_entity.type
_entity.pdbx_description
1 polymer ?
#
loop_
_entity_poly.entity_id
_entity_poly.type
_entity_poly.pdbx_seq_one_letter_code
_entity_poly.pdbx_strand_id
1 'polypeptide(L)'
;MNGIEHIDHIICKCSKIKEAFNQVNKWGFGIPLFDNLHDCCNWMDQITAPNGMILNLFFNVLFFSWNARNKFTHEKENVGEISVAAEAVFFFFFYF
;
A
#
# COMPACT_ATOMS: atom_id res chain seq x y z
N MET A 1 -5.69 -9.34 -22.76
CA MET A 1 -6.63 -9.12 -21.63
C MET A 1 -6.59 -7.64 -21.30
N ASN A 2 -7.57 -6.86 -21.76
CA ASN A 2 -7.69 -5.45 -21.42
C ASN A 2 -8.34 -5.36 -20.03
N GLY A 3 -7.53 -5.57 -18.99
CA GLY A 3 -7.95 -5.44 -17.60
C GLY A 3 -8.03 -3.97 -17.25
N ILE A 4 -9.23 -3.39 -17.28
CA ILE A 4 -9.47 -2.05 -16.74
C ILE A 4 -9.06 -2.09 -15.27
N GLU A 5 -8.03 -1.34 -14.92
CA GLU A 5 -7.60 -1.14 -13.54
C GLU A 5 -8.67 -0.32 -12.81
N HIS A 6 -9.59 -1.01 -12.15
CA HIS A 6 -10.51 -0.36 -11.25
C HIS A 6 -9.77 -0.05 -9.94
N ILE A 7 -10.04 1.12 -9.33
CA ILE A 7 -9.39 1.54 -8.08
C ILE A 7 -9.53 0.46 -6.98
N ASP A 8 -10.67 -0.21 -6.98
CA ASP A 8 -11.04 -1.34 -6.13
C ASP A 8 -10.11 -2.55 -6.34
N HIS A 9 -9.73 -2.82 -7.60
CA HIS A 9 -8.76 -3.87 -7.93
C HIS A 9 -7.34 -3.48 -7.50
N ILE A 10 -6.94 -2.22 -7.67
CA ILE A 10 -5.60 -1.76 -7.27
C ILE A 10 -5.48 -1.85 -5.75
N ILE A 11 -6.39 -1.24 -5.00
CA ILE A 11 -6.29 -1.11 -3.55
C ILE A 11 -6.52 -2.46 -2.86
N CYS A 12 -7.52 -3.23 -3.29
CA CYS A 12 -7.99 -4.39 -2.52
C CYS A 12 -7.67 -5.76 -3.15
N LYS A 13 -7.28 -5.82 -4.43
CA LYS A 13 -7.08 -7.11 -5.13
C LYS A 13 -5.68 -7.31 -5.69
N CYS A 14 -4.83 -6.29 -5.67
CA CYS A 14 -3.44 -6.40 -6.10
C CYS A 14 -2.62 -7.21 -5.09
N SER A 15 -2.13 -8.38 -5.50
CA SER A 15 -1.30 -9.26 -4.65
C SER A 15 -0.04 -8.56 -4.14
N LYS A 16 0.62 -7.77 -5.00
CA LYS A 16 1.84 -7.03 -4.64
C LYS A 16 1.60 -5.99 -3.54
N ILE A 17 0.45 -5.33 -3.56
CA ILE A 17 0.05 -4.39 -2.51
C ILE A 17 -0.24 -5.15 -1.20
N LYS A 18 -0.98 -6.26 -1.27
CA LYS A 18 -1.25 -7.11 -0.09
C LYS A 18 0.04 -7.68 0.52
N GLU A 19 1.00 -8.07 -0.29
CA GLU A 19 2.31 -8.55 0.15
C GLU A 19 3.12 -7.45 0.85
N ALA A 20 3.14 -6.23 0.30
CA ALA A 20 3.78 -5.08 0.93
C ALA A 20 3.12 -4.73 2.28
N PHE A 21 1.79 -4.70 2.35
CA PHE A 21 1.06 -4.50 3.61
C PHE A 21 1.34 -5.61 4.63
N ASN A 22 1.33 -6.87 4.19
CA ASN A 22 1.72 -7.99 5.05
C ASN A 22 3.13 -7.83 5.60
N GLN A 23 4.08 -7.37 4.78
CA GLN A 23 5.44 -7.16 5.21
C GLN A 23 5.56 -6.02 6.24
N VAL A 24 4.87 -4.90 6.01
CA VAL A 24 4.76 -3.82 7.00
C VAL A 24 4.12 -4.32 8.30
N ASN A 25 3.07 -5.14 8.22
CA ASN A 25 2.41 -5.69 9.41
C ASN A 25 3.30 -6.67 10.19
N LYS A 26 4.17 -7.43 9.54
CA LYS A 26 5.19 -8.24 10.22
C LYS A 26 6.15 -7.38 11.06
N TRP A 27 6.30 -6.10 10.73
CA TRP A 27 7.09 -5.14 11.50
C TRP A 27 6.29 -4.41 12.59
N GLY A 28 5.00 -4.70 12.75
CA GLY A 28 4.20 -4.29 13.91
C GLY A 28 3.24 -3.12 13.70
N PHE A 29 3.04 -2.62 12.46
CA PHE A 29 2.20 -1.44 12.21
C PHE A 29 0.69 -1.71 12.22
N GLY A 30 0.24 -2.96 12.01
CA GLY A 30 -1.16 -3.35 12.20
C GLY A 30 -2.17 -2.72 11.23
N ILE A 31 -1.78 -2.46 9.99
CA ILE A 31 -2.66 -1.94 8.93
C ILE A 31 -3.59 -3.06 8.44
N PRO A 32 -4.92 -2.87 8.32
CA PRO A 32 -5.80 -3.92 7.84
C PRO A 32 -5.55 -4.25 6.36
N LEU A 33 -5.85 -5.49 5.97
CA LEU A 33 -6.03 -5.83 4.57
C LEU A 33 -7.52 -5.68 4.21
N PHE A 34 -7.80 -5.16 3.03
CA PHE A 34 -9.15 -4.93 2.56
C PHE A 34 -9.43 -5.78 1.32
N ASP A 35 -10.65 -6.32 1.23
CA ASP A 35 -11.12 -7.07 0.07
C ASP A 35 -12.05 -6.25 -0.83
N ASN A 36 -12.50 -5.09 -0.35
CA ASN A 36 -13.28 -4.12 -1.10
C ASN A 36 -12.99 -2.69 -0.63
N LEU A 37 -13.21 -1.73 -1.53
CA LEU A 37 -12.97 -0.31 -1.30
C LEU A 37 -13.89 0.29 -0.23
N HIS A 38 -15.12 -0.22 -0.09
CA HIS A 38 -16.06 0.30 0.89
C HIS A 38 -15.53 0.17 2.32
N ASP A 39 -15.04 -1.02 2.68
CA ASP A 39 -14.44 -1.28 3.99
C ASP A 39 -13.14 -0.48 4.20
N CYS A 40 -12.36 -0.29 3.14
CA CYS A 40 -11.16 0.53 3.16
C CYS A 40 -11.50 2.00 3.47
N CYS A 41 -12.47 2.58 2.77
CA CYS A 41 -12.94 3.95 3.01
C CYS A 41 -13.52 4.11 4.43
N ASN A 42 -14.36 3.18 4.87
CA ASN A 42 -14.92 3.21 6.23
C ASN A 42 -13.82 3.20 7.30
N TRP A 43 -12.78 2.39 7.13
CA TRP A 43 -11.63 2.38 8.05
C TRP A 43 -10.86 3.69 8.01
N MET A 44 -10.60 4.26 6.83
CA MET A 44 -9.89 5.54 6.70
C MET A 44 -10.65 6.65 7.44
N ASP A 45 -11.97 6.76 7.24
CA ASP A 45 -12.80 7.77 7.91
C ASP A 45 -12.74 7.63 9.45
N GLN A 46 -12.68 6.41 9.96
CA GLN A 46 -12.57 6.15 11.40
C GLN A 46 -11.19 6.51 11.98
N ILE A 47 -10.09 6.32 11.22
CA ILE A 47 -8.74 6.54 11.74
C ILE A 47 -8.15 7.92 11.47
N THR A 48 -8.79 8.71 10.60
CA THR A 48 -8.29 10.05 10.20
C THR A 48 -8.16 10.99 11.41
N ALA A 49 -9.07 10.94 12.36
CA ALA A 49 -9.02 11.75 13.59
C ALA A 49 -8.05 11.23 14.66
N PRO A 50 -8.00 9.92 14.99
CA PRO A 50 -7.13 9.42 16.06
C PRO A 50 -5.69 9.06 15.62
N ASN A 51 -5.42 8.79 14.34
CA ASN A 51 -4.13 8.22 13.92
C ASN A 51 -3.74 8.52 12.45
N GLY A 52 -3.58 9.81 12.14
CA GLY A 52 -3.15 10.25 10.81
C GLY A 52 -1.79 9.70 10.36
N MET A 53 -0.92 9.32 11.30
CA MET A 53 0.37 8.70 11.01
C MET A 53 0.22 7.34 10.33
N ILE A 54 -0.65 6.46 10.85
CA ILE A 54 -0.92 5.16 10.21
C ILE A 54 -1.57 5.33 8.83
N LEU A 55 -2.42 6.35 8.68
CA LEU A 55 -3.02 6.67 7.38
C LEU A 55 -1.95 7.12 6.35
N ASN A 56 -0.96 7.91 6.77
CA ASN A 56 0.17 8.28 5.91
C ASN A 56 0.99 7.05 5.50
N LEU A 57 1.27 6.14 6.45
CA LEU A 57 1.97 4.90 6.12
C LEU A 57 1.17 4.04 5.12
N PHE A 58 -0.15 3.97 5.27
CA PHE A 58 -1.03 3.30 4.33
C PHE A 58 -0.88 3.86 2.91
N PHE A 59 -0.94 5.20 2.76
CA PHE A 59 -0.75 5.84 1.46
C PHE A 59 0.66 5.67 0.90
N ASN A 60 1.70 5.68 1.75
CA ASN A 60 3.06 5.39 1.31
C ASN A 60 3.16 3.98 0.71
N VAL A 61 2.62 2.96 1.39
CA VAL A 61 2.63 1.58 0.88
C VAL A 61 1.90 1.47 -0.46
N LEU A 62 0.75 2.11 -0.61
CA LEU A 62 0.03 2.18 -1.89
C LEU A 62 0.88 2.82 -3.00
N PHE A 63 1.46 4.00 -2.72
CA PHE A 63 2.25 4.73 -3.69
C PHE A 63 3.48 3.95 -4.15
N PHE A 64 4.28 3.43 -3.22
CA PHE A 64 5.51 2.68 -3.56
C PHE A 64 5.19 1.35 -4.25
N SER A 65 4.08 0.69 -3.90
CA SER A 65 3.63 -0.52 -4.61
C SER A 65 3.22 -0.22 -6.05
N TRP A 66 2.48 0.89 -6.26
CA TRP A 66 2.13 1.35 -7.60
C TRP A 66 3.37 1.73 -8.42
N ASN A 67 4.31 2.46 -7.82
CA ASN A 67 5.58 2.80 -8.45
C ASN A 67 6.40 1.56 -8.85
N ALA A 68 6.51 0.58 -7.96
CA ALA A 68 7.17 -0.70 -8.23
C ALA A 68 6.53 -1.48 -9.40
N ARG A 69 5.22 -1.36 -9.58
CA ARG A 69 4.52 -1.96 -10.72
C ARG A 69 4.78 -1.19 -12.02
N ASN A 70 4.84 0.14 -11.96
CA ASN A 70 5.19 0.96 -13.12
C ASN A 70 6.61 0.67 -13.60
N LYS A 71 7.58 0.60 -12.68
CA LYS A 71 8.95 0.17 -12.95
C LYS A 71 9.01 -1.20 -13.63
N PHE A 72 8.24 -2.17 -13.15
CA PHE A 72 8.16 -3.48 -13.79
C PHE A 72 7.60 -3.41 -15.22
N THR A 73 6.56 -2.59 -15.43
CA THR A 73 5.88 -2.47 -16.72
C THR A 73 6.77 -1.79 -17.77
N HIS A 74 7.37 -0.66 -17.41
CA HIS A 74 8.07 0.24 -18.32
C HIS A 74 9.59 0.00 -18.37
N GLU A 75 10.20 -0.32 -17.24
CA GLU A 75 11.66 -0.44 -17.09
C GLU A 75 12.12 -1.89 -16.95
N LYS A 76 11.19 -2.85 -16.84
CA LYS A 76 11.45 -4.28 -16.57
C LYS A 76 12.19 -4.53 -15.25
N GLU A 77 12.18 -3.55 -14.34
CA GLU A 77 12.75 -3.67 -13.00
C GLU A 77 11.75 -4.38 -12.08
N ASN A 78 12.15 -5.51 -11.49
CA ASN A 78 11.33 -6.22 -10.50
C ASN A 78 11.73 -5.81 -9.08
N VAL A 79 11.01 -4.83 -8.53
CA VAL A 79 11.17 -4.42 -7.12
C VAL A 79 10.39 -5.37 -6.21
N GLY A 80 11.06 -5.95 -5.21
CA GLY A 80 10.44 -6.85 -4.24
C GLY A 80 9.58 -6.14 -3.20
N GLU A 81 8.66 -6.87 -2.59
CA GLU A 81 7.72 -6.41 -1.55
C GLU A 81 8.42 -5.90 -0.29
N ILE A 82 9.56 -6.49 0.08
CA ILE A 82 10.38 -6.02 1.21
C ILE A 82 10.97 -4.65 0.92
N SER A 83 11.47 -4.41 -0.29
CA SER A 83 12.01 -3.11 -0.70
C SER A 83 10.91 -2.05 -0.71
N VAL A 84 9.73 -2.37 -1.25
CA VAL A 84 8.55 -1.47 -1.22
C VAL A 84 8.16 -1.12 0.21
N ALA A 85 8.05 -2.12 1.09
CA ALA A 85 7.71 -1.90 2.49
C ALA A 85 8.76 -1.04 3.20
N ALA A 86 10.04 -1.28 2.94
CA ALA A 86 11.14 -0.53 3.53
C ALA A 86 11.14 0.93 3.08
N GLU A 87 10.91 1.22 1.80
CA GLU A 87 10.78 2.59 1.28
C GLU A 87 9.59 3.31 1.92
N ALA A 88 8.44 2.63 2.03
CA ALA A 88 7.24 3.19 2.64
C ALA A 88 7.45 3.56 4.13
N VAL A 89 8.11 2.68 4.89
CA VAL A 89 8.43 2.89 6.30
C VAL A 89 9.54 3.93 6.48
N PHE A 90 10.54 3.95 5.61
CA PHE A 90 11.57 4.99 5.61
C PHE A 90 10.93 6.36 5.38
N PHE A 91 10.08 6.49 4.38
CA PHE A 91 9.39 7.76 4.10
C PHE A 91 8.46 8.17 5.26
N PHE A 92 7.83 7.19 5.92
CA PHE A 92 7.02 7.41 7.12
C PHE A 92 7.81 8.00 8.30
N PHE A 93 9.05 7.55 8.55
CA PHE A 93 9.84 8.01 9.69
C PHE A 93 10.70 9.26 9.43
N PHE A 94 11.11 9.50 8.19
CA PHE A 94 12.12 10.53 7.89
C PHE A 94 11.56 11.81 7.25
N TYR A 95 10.28 11.84 6.87
CA TYR A 95 9.64 12.98 6.22
C TYR A 95 8.40 13.51 6.97
N PHE A 96 8.15 13.06 8.21
CA PHE A 96 7.11 13.55 9.11
C PHE A 96 7.65 13.79 10.53
#